data_AF-A0A8S1DE68-F1
#
_entry.id   AF-A0A8S1DE68-F1
#
_cell.length_a   1.000
_cell.length_b   1.000
_cell.length_c   1.000
_cell.angle_alpha   90.00
_cell.angle_beta   90.00
_cell.angle_gamma   90.00
#
_symmetry.space_group_name_H-M   'P 1'
#
loop_
_entity.id
_entity.type
_entity.pdbx_description
1 polymer ?
#
loop_
_entity_poly.entity_id
_entity_poly.type
_entity_poly.pdbx_seq_one_letter_code
_entity_poly.pdbx_strand_id
1 'polypeptide(L)'
;MRMDSSRISIKELQQLLRYFSTSTYRARETNPVATEAMNKCIHLVSLDYECSYIDNSTGELSSRYPSHLIVLESEKHASSSEQPSTIYEGTLDAAKMKDAISKARIARCRSRFPVPVILFRGKHICRSSTLSGGPELYGRCGFNFLFSSSGNNSPSPPSTVEHEDDLDEETEIDALKPGEWPLFDKVRNKDIKLLKMLNIGTIIDFMVEKKKIKFGVYVTSSEKVDKENRYNDFKILSLPYPGCEFFKEFRDNTHCSDGLLYDWSDPQVDTGLDIPEDDFLSQLKLDWSKYQKWDLTELTKNYMLLILSYVHESNDGLLLHCISGWDRTPLFISLLRLSLWADNLVHQSLSAADILYLTLAYDWMLFGHHLSDRLSRGEEILFFCFHFLTHLSENEFSLLR
;
A
#
# COMPACT_ATOMS: atom_id res chain seq x y z
N MET A 1 -36.70 16.37 -12.09
CA MET A 1 -35.23 16.53 -12.05
C MET A 1 -34.76 16.40 -10.61
N ARG A 2 -34.38 15.19 -10.18
CA ARG A 2 -33.61 15.05 -8.93
C ARG A 2 -32.19 15.49 -9.27
N MET A 3 -31.68 16.51 -8.58
CA MET A 3 -30.25 16.81 -8.63
C MET A 3 -29.51 15.56 -8.12
N ASP A 4 -28.58 15.10 -8.95
CA ASP A 4 -27.75 13.94 -8.68
C ASP A 4 -26.82 14.24 -7.50
N SER A 5 -27.24 13.88 -6.29
CA SER A 5 -26.49 14.05 -5.03
C SER A 5 -25.28 13.10 -4.94
N SER A 6 -24.94 12.35 -6.00
CA SER A 6 -23.89 11.33 -5.99
C SER A 6 -22.52 11.83 -6.45
N ARG A 7 -22.46 12.94 -7.21
CA ARG A 7 -21.19 13.45 -7.76
C ARG A 7 -20.44 14.33 -6.78
N ILE A 8 -19.12 14.16 -6.72
CA ILE A 8 -18.25 15.01 -5.92
C ILE A 8 -18.18 16.41 -6.51
N SER A 9 -18.46 17.41 -5.69
CA SER A 9 -18.26 18.82 -6.02
C SER A 9 -16.85 19.30 -5.74
N ILE A 10 -16.43 20.37 -6.42
CA ILE A 10 -15.16 21.05 -6.16
C ILE A 10 -15.06 21.55 -4.70
N LYS A 11 -16.19 21.93 -4.10
CA LYS A 11 -16.23 22.36 -2.69
C LYS A 11 -15.84 21.23 -1.74
N GLU A 12 -16.29 20.01 -2.01
CA GLU A 12 -15.95 18.83 -1.20
C GLU A 12 -14.47 18.45 -1.34
N LEU A 13 -13.91 18.55 -2.55
CA LEU A 13 -12.47 18.39 -2.77
C LEU A 13 -11.64 19.41 -1.97
N GLN A 14 -12.04 20.69 -2.00
CA GLN A 14 -11.38 21.74 -1.22
C GLN A 14 -11.48 21.50 0.28
N GLN A 15 -12.63 21.01 0.77
CA GLN A 15 -12.81 20.68 2.19
C GLN A 15 -11.93 19.50 2.61
N LEU A 16 -11.89 18.44 1.80
CA LEU A 16 -11.03 17.29 2.01
C LEU A 16 -9.56 17.71 2.10
N LEU A 17 -9.07 18.49 1.12
CA LEU A 17 -7.68 18.97 1.10
C LEU A 17 -7.33 19.85 2.29
N ARG A 18 -8.23 20.77 2.69
CA ARG A 18 -8.01 21.62 3.88
C ARG A 18 -7.85 20.75 5.12
N TYR A 19 -8.76 19.81 5.35
CA TYR A 19 -8.66 18.90 6.49
C TYR A 19 -7.36 18.08 6.44
N PHE A 20 -7.08 17.44 5.30
CA PHE A 20 -5.91 16.59 5.11
C PHE A 20 -4.58 17.35 5.32
N SER A 21 -4.50 18.62 4.91
CA SER A 21 -3.31 19.45 5.09
C SER A 21 -2.98 19.75 6.57
N THR A 22 -3.98 19.67 7.45
CA THR A 22 -3.85 20.01 8.87
C THR A 22 -3.99 18.81 9.81
N SER A 23 -4.35 17.65 9.28
CA SER A 23 -4.70 16.48 10.09
C SER A 23 -4.17 15.19 9.48
N THR A 24 -3.63 14.32 10.32
CA THR A 24 -3.20 12.97 9.92
C THR A 24 -4.21 11.96 10.41
N TYR A 25 -4.77 11.19 9.48
CA TYR A 25 -5.79 10.18 9.80
C TYR A 25 -5.25 9.06 10.70
N ARG A 26 -6.09 8.62 11.64
CA ARG A 26 -5.96 7.37 12.40
C ARG A 26 -7.34 6.75 12.61
N ALA A 27 -7.45 5.44 12.45
CA ALA A 27 -8.75 4.75 12.56
C ALA A 27 -9.42 4.91 13.93
N ARG A 28 -8.62 4.86 15.01
CA ARG A 28 -9.10 5.01 16.40
C ARG A 28 -9.69 6.37 16.74
N GLU A 29 -9.41 7.38 15.94
CA GLU A 29 -9.84 8.75 16.21
C GLU A 29 -11.17 8.98 15.51
N THR A 30 -12.24 9.17 16.30
CA THR A 30 -13.56 9.51 15.76
C THR A 30 -13.51 10.91 15.13
N ASN A 31 -13.54 10.97 13.80
CA ASN A 31 -13.51 12.22 13.06
C ASN A 31 -14.62 12.24 11.99
N PRO A 32 -15.60 13.17 12.07
CA PRO A 32 -16.70 13.24 11.12
C PRO A 32 -16.27 13.39 9.66
N VAL A 33 -15.22 14.19 9.40
CA VAL A 33 -14.71 14.42 8.03
C VAL A 33 -14.09 13.14 7.47
N ALA A 34 -13.33 12.40 8.28
CA ALA A 34 -12.74 11.14 7.85
C ALA A 34 -13.81 10.05 7.65
N THR A 35 -14.84 10.00 8.50
CA THR A 35 -15.98 9.07 8.35
C THR A 35 -16.75 9.38 7.07
N GLU A 36 -17.04 10.65 6.79
CA GLU A 36 -17.69 11.07 5.55
C GLU A 36 -16.84 10.71 4.33
N ALA A 37 -15.53 10.97 4.38
CA ALA A 37 -14.61 10.59 3.31
C ALA A 37 -14.57 9.08 3.06
N MET A 38 -14.57 8.27 4.11
CA MET A 38 -14.63 6.81 4.00
C MET A 38 -15.94 6.35 3.35
N ASN A 39 -17.08 6.89 3.79
CA ASN A 39 -18.40 6.54 3.22
C ASN A 39 -18.50 6.93 1.74
N LYS A 40 -17.92 8.07 1.35
CA LYS A 40 -17.81 8.47 -0.05
C LYS A 40 -16.92 7.50 -0.84
N CYS A 41 -15.75 7.13 -0.31
CA CYS A 41 -14.89 6.14 -0.98
C CYS A 41 -15.62 4.80 -1.18
N ILE A 42 -16.35 4.31 -0.18
CA ILE A 42 -17.20 3.11 -0.30
C ILE A 42 -18.22 3.28 -1.42
N HIS A 43 -18.95 4.41 -1.42
CA HIS A 43 -19.95 4.67 -2.45
C HIS A 43 -19.34 4.68 -3.85
N LEU A 44 -18.27 5.44 -4.06
CA LEU A 44 -17.60 5.57 -5.36
C LEU A 44 -17.10 4.22 -5.86
N VAL A 45 -16.44 3.43 -5.01
CA VAL A 45 -15.97 2.09 -5.37
C VAL A 45 -17.15 1.15 -5.66
N SER A 46 -18.24 1.24 -4.89
CA SER A 46 -19.41 0.37 -5.07
C SER A 46 -20.14 0.58 -6.40
N LEU A 47 -19.86 1.65 -7.15
CA LEU A 47 -20.45 1.89 -8.45
C LEU A 47 -20.00 0.84 -9.49
N ASP A 48 -18.73 0.44 -9.43
CA ASP A 48 -18.11 -0.41 -10.48
C ASP A 48 -17.71 -1.80 -9.99
N TYR A 49 -17.76 -2.08 -8.68
CA TYR A 49 -17.33 -3.35 -8.11
C TYR A 49 -18.36 -3.94 -7.12
N GLU A 50 -18.42 -5.27 -7.07
CA GLU A 50 -18.99 -5.98 -5.92
C GLU A 50 -17.97 -5.97 -4.79
N CYS A 51 -18.40 -5.53 -3.61
CA CYS A 51 -17.52 -5.27 -2.48
C CYS A 51 -18.05 -5.88 -1.19
N SER A 52 -17.13 -6.44 -0.40
CA SER A 52 -17.33 -6.68 1.03
C SER A 52 -16.42 -5.77 1.85
N TYR A 53 -16.68 -5.71 3.16
CA TYR A 53 -16.01 -4.75 4.05
C TYR A 53 -15.51 -5.44 5.31
N ILE A 54 -14.27 -5.14 5.68
CA ILE A 54 -13.69 -5.57 6.95
C ILE A 54 -13.64 -4.36 7.88
N ASP A 55 -14.30 -4.46 9.02
CA ASP A 55 -14.29 -3.43 10.06
C ASP A 55 -12.90 -3.29 10.69
N ASN A 56 -12.41 -2.06 10.68
CA ASN A 56 -11.19 -1.60 11.33
C ASN A 56 -11.46 -0.24 12.02
N SER A 57 -12.70 0.06 12.40
CA SER A 57 -13.10 1.32 13.06
C SER A 57 -12.36 1.56 14.37
N THR A 58 -12.02 0.49 15.10
CA THR A 58 -11.20 0.55 16.33
C THR A 58 -9.69 0.61 16.05
N GLY A 59 -9.28 0.58 14.78
CA GLY A 59 -7.89 0.50 14.35
C GLY A 59 -7.15 -0.73 14.90
N GLU A 60 -7.87 -1.78 15.26
CA GLU A 60 -7.28 -3.01 15.79
C GLU A 60 -6.38 -3.67 14.75
N LEU A 61 -6.88 -3.88 13.52
CA LEU A 61 -6.07 -4.48 12.46
C LEU A 61 -4.88 -3.58 12.13
N SER A 62 -5.16 -2.29 11.92
CA SER A 62 -4.13 -1.25 11.79
C SER A 62 -4.71 0.13 12.07
N SER A 63 -4.13 0.84 13.03
CA SER A 63 -4.52 2.22 13.34
C SER A 63 -4.23 3.22 12.22
N ARG A 64 -3.48 2.80 11.19
CA ARG A 64 -3.04 3.64 10.06
C ARG A 64 -3.72 3.27 8.75
N TYR A 65 -4.62 2.29 8.76
CA TYR A 65 -5.47 1.93 7.62
C TYR A 65 -6.88 2.49 7.82
N PRO A 66 -7.67 2.61 6.75
CA PRO A 66 -9.04 3.12 6.83
C PRO A 66 -9.91 2.34 7.84
N SER A 67 -10.98 2.97 8.31
CA SER A 67 -11.92 2.36 9.27
C SER A 67 -12.70 1.19 8.67
N HIS A 68 -12.81 1.15 7.35
CA HIS A 68 -13.37 0.03 6.61
C HIS A 68 -12.40 -0.34 5.49
N LEU A 69 -11.90 -1.57 5.50
CA LEU A 69 -11.09 -2.10 4.41
C LEU A 69 -12.06 -2.60 3.35
N ILE A 70 -11.93 -2.09 2.12
CA ILE A 70 -12.78 -2.48 0.99
C ILE A 70 -12.16 -3.71 0.34
N VAL A 71 -12.90 -4.80 0.33
CA VAL A 71 -12.51 -6.05 -0.33
C VAL A 71 -13.20 -6.06 -1.69
N LEU A 72 -12.41 -5.90 -2.75
CA LEU A 72 -12.90 -5.90 -4.14
C LEU A 72 -13.07 -7.34 -4.60
N GLU A 73 -14.30 -7.83 -4.71
CA GLU A 73 -14.59 -9.23 -5.02
C GLU A 73 -14.66 -9.49 -6.53
N SER A 74 -15.35 -8.62 -7.28
CA SER A 74 -15.46 -8.73 -8.74
C SER A 74 -15.82 -7.38 -9.39
N GLU A 75 -15.53 -7.25 -10.68
CA GLU A 75 -15.88 -6.10 -11.53
C GLU A 75 -17.32 -6.25 -12.05
N LYS A 76 -18.18 -5.24 -11.86
CA LYS A 76 -19.58 -5.28 -12.31
C LYS A 76 -19.76 -5.22 -13.82
N HIS A 77 -18.82 -4.56 -14.49
CA HIS A 77 -18.86 -4.28 -15.92
C HIS A 77 -17.91 -5.16 -16.76
N ALA A 78 -17.38 -6.26 -16.19
CA ALA A 78 -16.49 -7.15 -16.93
C ALA A 78 -17.24 -7.77 -18.14
N SER A 79 -16.74 -7.50 -19.36
CA SER A 79 -17.22 -8.15 -20.57
C SER A 79 -16.90 -9.65 -20.49
N SER A 80 -17.92 -10.49 -20.71
CA SER A 80 -17.86 -11.95 -20.61
C SER A 80 -16.93 -12.64 -21.64
N SER A 81 -16.21 -11.89 -22.48
CA SER A 81 -15.43 -12.39 -23.61
C SER A 81 -13.92 -12.47 -23.38
N GLU A 82 -13.38 -11.91 -22.29
CA GLU A 82 -11.94 -11.92 -21.98
C GLU A 82 -11.64 -12.46 -20.57
N GLN A 83 -12.37 -13.48 -20.12
CA GLN A 83 -11.99 -14.21 -18.91
C GLN A 83 -10.92 -15.26 -19.28
N PRO A 84 -9.61 -15.04 -19.03
CA PRO A 84 -8.76 -16.18 -18.78
C PRO A 84 -9.35 -16.87 -17.55
N SER A 85 -9.70 -18.14 -17.70
CA SER A 85 -10.21 -18.98 -16.62
C SER A 85 -9.15 -19.12 -15.51
N THR A 86 -9.00 -18.12 -14.66
CA THR A 86 -8.26 -18.28 -13.42
C THR A 86 -9.10 -19.18 -12.54
N ILE A 87 -8.54 -20.32 -12.15
CA ILE A 87 -9.16 -21.41 -11.36
C ILE A 87 -9.65 -20.93 -9.96
N TYR A 88 -9.50 -19.64 -9.65
CA TYR A 88 -9.82 -18.99 -8.39
C TYR A 88 -11.08 -18.10 -8.47
N GLU A 89 -12.16 -18.59 -9.09
CA GLU A 89 -13.54 -18.09 -8.82
C GLU A 89 -14.03 -18.49 -7.40
N GLY A 90 -13.12 -18.51 -6.42
CA GLY A 90 -13.46 -18.57 -5.02
C GLY A 90 -13.66 -17.14 -4.56
N THR A 91 -14.91 -16.71 -4.39
CA THR A 91 -15.27 -15.41 -3.80
C THR A 91 -14.39 -15.16 -2.58
N LEU A 92 -13.61 -14.06 -2.60
CA LEU A 92 -12.68 -13.73 -1.52
C LEU A 92 -13.50 -13.42 -0.26
N ASP A 93 -13.72 -14.43 0.58
CA ASP A 93 -14.54 -14.32 1.78
C ASP A 93 -13.92 -13.34 2.79
N ALA A 94 -14.60 -12.22 3.02
CA ALA A 94 -14.17 -11.17 3.95
C ALA A 94 -13.87 -11.69 5.36
N ALA A 95 -14.57 -12.72 5.84
CA ALA A 95 -14.32 -13.29 7.16
C ALA A 95 -12.99 -14.06 7.20
N LYS A 96 -12.73 -14.88 6.18
CA LYS A 96 -11.43 -15.58 6.03
C LYS A 96 -10.30 -14.58 5.84
N MET A 97 -10.55 -13.50 5.09
CA MET A 97 -9.56 -12.46 4.86
C MET A 97 -9.25 -11.71 6.15
N LYS A 98 -10.27 -11.35 6.94
CA LYS A 98 -10.09 -10.74 8.26
C LYS A 98 -9.25 -11.62 9.18
N ASP A 99 -9.53 -12.93 9.24
CA ASP A 99 -8.74 -13.88 10.02
C ASP A 99 -7.27 -13.94 9.56
N ALA A 100 -7.04 -14.04 8.25
CA ALA A 100 -5.70 -14.04 7.66
C ALA A 100 -4.94 -12.74 7.97
N ILE A 101 -5.60 -11.59 7.85
CA ILE A 101 -5.07 -10.27 8.20
C ILE A 101 -4.72 -10.20 9.68
N SER A 102 -5.62 -10.60 10.58
CA SER A 102 -5.40 -10.58 12.04
C SER A 102 -4.15 -11.38 12.43
N LYS A 103 -3.92 -12.51 11.75
CA LYS A 103 -2.74 -13.36 11.93
C LYS A 103 -1.48 -12.73 11.33
N ALA A 104 -1.57 -12.12 10.15
CA ALA A 104 -0.42 -11.58 9.42
C ALA A 104 -0.01 -10.15 9.82
N ARG A 105 -0.88 -9.37 10.47
CA ARG A 105 -0.73 -7.91 10.62
C ARG A 105 0.63 -7.46 11.15
N ILE A 106 1.24 -8.21 12.07
CA ILE A 106 2.54 -7.81 12.68
C ILE A 106 3.76 -8.07 11.79
N ALA A 107 3.62 -8.84 10.72
CA ALA A 107 4.73 -9.17 9.83
C ALA A 107 5.31 -7.94 9.14
N ARG A 108 4.48 -6.93 8.87
CA ARG A 108 4.89 -5.73 8.16
C ARG A 108 4.90 -4.50 9.05
N CYS A 109 5.81 -3.58 8.73
CA CYS A 109 6.07 -2.39 9.53
C CYS A 109 4.77 -1.60 9.75
N ARG A 110 4.56 -1.10 10.97
CA ARG A 110 3.38 -0.37 11.45
C ARG A 110 2.06 -1.13 11.30
N SER A 111 2.12 -2.45 11.28
CA SER A 111 0.99 -3.33 11.02
C SER A 111 0.28 -3.02 9.70
N ARG A 112 1.03 -2.56 8.69
CA ARG A 112 0.47 -2.25 7.36
C ARG A 112 0.57 -3.47 6.48
N PHE A 113 -0.25 -4.48 6.77
CA PHE A 113 -0.37 -5.72 5.99
C PHE A 113 -0.81 -5.47 4.54
N PRO A 114 -0.61 -6.43 3.61
CA PRO A 114 -1.11 -6.32 2.24
C PRO A 114 -2.63 -6.12 2.19
N VAL A 115 -3.07 -5.08 1.48
CA VAL A 115 -4.50 -4.78 1.29
C VAL A 115 -4.75 -4.45 -0.19
N PRO A 116 -5.77 -5.06 -0.83
CA PRO A 116 -6.14 -4.76 -2.21
C PRO A 116 -6.75 -3.36 -2.29
N VAL A 117 -6.37 -2.61 -3.32
CA VAL A 117 -6.85 -1.24 -3.54
C VAL A 117 -7.28 -0.97 -4.98
N ILE A 118 -6.87 -1.81 -5.93
CA ILE A 118 -7.37 -1.82 -7.31
C ILE A 118 -7.63 -3.29 -7.66
N LEU A 119 -8.73 -3.55 -8.36
CA LEU A 119 -9.05 -4.82 -8.99
C LEU A 119 -9.12 -4.54 -10.49
N PHE A 120 -8.38 -5.30 -11.28
CA PHE A 120 -8.35 -5.16 -12.73
C PHE A 120 -8.20 -6.53 -13.38
N ARG A 121 -9.15 -6.92 -14.23
CA ARG A 121 -9.20 -8.23 -14.90
C ARG A 121 -9.03 -9.39 -13.90
N GLY A 122 -9.76 -9.32 -12.78
CA GLY A 122 -9.69 -10.31 -11.70
C GLY A 122 -8.40 -10.31 -10.86
N LYS A 123 -7.44 -9.40 -11.12
CA LYS A 123 -6.17 -9.32 -10.40
C LYS A 123 -6.20 -8.23 -9.34
N HIS A 124 -5.81 -8.58 -8.11
CA HIS A 124 -5.64 -7.61 -7.04
C HIS A 124 -4.30 -6.89 -7.16
N ILE A 125 -4.35 -5.56 -7.18
CA ILE A 125 -3.18 -4.72 -6.92
C ILE A 125 -3.29 -4.27 -5.46
N CYS A 126 -2.32 -4.69 -4.68
CA CYS A 126 -2.22 -4.45 -3.26
C CYS A 126 -1.17 -3.40 -2.95
N ARG A 127 -1.36 -2.78 -1.78
CA ARG A 127 -0.38 -1.89 -1.16
C ARG A 127 0.00 -2.36 0.22
N SER A 128 1.20 -2.00 0.67
CA SER A 128 1.67 -2.35 2.01
C SER A 128 2.88 -1.50 2.44
N SER A 129 3.41 -1.80 3.64
CA SER A 129 4.78 -1.44 4.03
C SER A 129 5.73 -2.63 3.79
N THR A 130 7.03 -2.41 4.03
CA THR A 130 8.02 -3.49 4.07
C THR A 130 7.90 -4.32 5.34
N LEU A 131 8.73 -5.36 5.48
CA LEU A 131 8.69 -6.27 6.61
C LEU A 131 9.22 -5.63 7.91
N SER A 132 8.55 -5.94 9.03
CA SER A 132 8.97 -5.57 10.39
C SER A 132 10.31 -6.21 10.76
N GLY A 133 11.25 -5.45 11.30
CA GLY A 133 12.48 -5.99 11.88
C GLY A 133 12.26 -6.59 13.28
N GLY A 134 13.30 -7.23 13.84
CA GLY A 134 13.25 -7.86 15.16
C GLY A 134 12.75 -6.94 16.28
N PRO A 135 13.31 -5.73 16.46
CA PRO A 135 12.87 -4.80 17.50
C PRO A 135 11.38 -4.47 17.43
N GLU A 136 10.85 -4.28 16.21
CA GLU A 136 9.43 -4.00 16.01
C GLU A 136 8.57 -5.24 16.26
N LEU A 137 9.02 -6.42 15.85
CA LEU A 137 8.31 -7.67 16.03
C LEU A 137 8.27 -8.09 17.50
N TYR A 138 9.42 -8.15 18.17
CA TYR A 138 9.55 -8.52 19.58
C TYR A 138 8.97 -7.45 20.51
N GLY A 139 9.12 -6.16 20.18
CA GLY A 139 8.48 -5.10 20.95
C GLY A 139 6.96 -5.23 20.97
N ARG A 140 6.34 -5.57 19.82
CA ARG A 140 4.89 -5.80 19.73
C ARG A 140 4.45 -7.11 20.37
N CYS A 141 5.17 -8.19 20.13
CA CYS A 141 4.84 -9.50 20.70
C CYS A 141 5.04 -9.52 22.22
N GLY A 142 6.13 -8.94 22.73
CA GLY A 142 6.44 -8.85 24.15
C GLY A 142 5.48 -7.94 24.92
N PHE A 143 5.02 -6.85 24.31
CA PHE A 143 3.95 -6.02 24.87
C PHE A 143 2.65 -6.83 24.95
N ASN A 144 2.23 -7.49 23.87
CA ASN A 144 1.01 -8.31 23.91
C ASN A 144 1.07 -9.42 24.96
N PHE A 145 2.23 -10.09 25.14
CA PHE A 145 2.43 -11.15 26.13
C PHE A 145 2.41 -10.64 27.59
N LEU A 146 3.10 -9.54 27.90
CA LEU A 146 3.16 -8.96 29.25
C LEU A 146 1.79 -8.48 29.74
N PHE A 147 0.94 -7.98 28.83
CA PHE A 147 -0.40 -7.51 29.15
C PHE A 147 -1.48 -8.60 29.08
N SER A 148 -1.20 -9.77 28.49
CA SER A 148 -2.11 -10.92 28.54
C SER A 148 -1.83 -11.89 29.71
N SER A 149 -0.63 -11.86 30.32
CA SER A 149 -0.30 -12.68 31.51
C SER A 149 -0.61 -12.02 32.86
N SER A 150 -1.11 -10.78 32.89
CA SER A 150 -1.44 -10.08 34.15
C SER A 150 -2.94 -10.16 34.45
N GLY A 151 -3.42 -11.37 34.76
CA GLY A 151 -4.68 -11.59 35.46
C GLY A 151 -4.47 -11.53 36.98
N ASN A 152 -5.28 -10.71 37.66
CA ASN A 152 -5.47 -10.60 39.13
C ASN A 152 -4.38 -9.91 39.99
N ASN A 153 -4.35 -8.57 39.94
CA ASN A 153 -4.63 -7.66 41.08
C ASN A 153 -4.08 -6.25 40.77
N SER A 154 -4.99 -5.27 40.72
CA SER A 154 -4.78 -3.87 40.28
C SER A 154 -3.85 -3.02 41.19
N PRO A 155 -3.41 -1.82 40.75
CA PRO A 155 -4.30 -0.66 40.70
C PRO A 155 -4.51 -0.11 39.28
N SER A 156 -5.73 0.41 39.08
CA SER A 156 -6.38 0.85 37.85
C SER A 156 -5.56 1.78 36.91
N PRO A 157 -5.49 1.47 35.60
CA PRO A 157 -5.29 2.45 34.53
C PRO A 157 -6.60 3.21 34.22
N PRO A 158 -6.61 4.27 33.39
CA PRO A 158 -7.85 4.92 33.00
C PRO A 158 -8.69 3.96 32.13
N SER A 159 -9.84 3.58 32.69
CA SER A 159 -11.08 3.05 32.10
C SER A 159 -11.29 3.29 30.60
N THR A 160 -11.90 2.43 29.78
CA THR A 160 -12.52 1.08 29.81
C THR A 160 -12.90 0.81 28.32
N VAL A 161 -13.24 -0.36 27.78
CA VAL A 161 -14.04 -1.49 28.27
C VAL A 161 -13.64 -2.77 27.52
N GLU A 162 -13.78 -3.88 28.25
CA GLU A 162 -13.65 -5.29 27.91
C GLU A 162 -14.61 -5.77 26.81
N HIS A 163 -14.25 -6.87 26.14
CA HIS A 163 -15.16 -8.00 25.92
C HIS A 163 -14.34 -9.30 25.86
N GLU A 164 -14.70 -10.22 26.75
CA GLU A 164 -14.45 -11.66 26.69
C GLU A 164 -15.11 -12.24 25.43
N ASP A 165 -14.45 -13.17 24.75
CA ASP A 165 -15.07 -14.30 24.04
C ASP A 165 -13.97 -15.31 23.62
N ASP A 166 -14.04 -16.48 24.24
CA ASP A 166 -13.62 -17.83 23.82
C ASP A 166 -12.32 -18.01 23.01
N LEU A 167 -11.22 -18.21 23.74
CA LEU A 167 -10.03 -18.91 23.24
C LEU A 167 -9.99 -20.34 23.80
N ASP A 168 -10.90 -21.19 23.33
CA ASP A 168 -10.66 -22.64 23.31
C ASP A 168 -9.77 -22.96 22.10
N GLU A 169 -8.46 -22.80 22.28
CA GLU A 169 -7.42 -23.62 21.66
C GLU A 169 -6.11 -23.31 22.37
N GLU A 170 -5.66 -24.25 23.20
CA GLU A 170 -4.38 -24.25 23.91
C GLU A 170 -3.21 -23.88 22.97
N THR A 171 -2.87 -22.60 22.90
CA THR A 171 -1.53 -22.22 22.45
C THR A 171 -0.59 -22.44 23.62
N GLU A 172 -0.10 -23.68 23.75
CA GLU A 172 1.16 -23.97 24.44
C GLU A 172 2.28 -23.16 23.74
N ILE A 173 2.47 -21.93 24.15
CA ILE A 173 3.71 -21.19 23.88
C ILE A 173 4.67 -21.61 24.97
N ASP A 174 5.26 -22.79 24.74
CA ASP A 174 6.32 -23.33 25.56
C ASP A 174 7.43 -22.28 25.70
N ALA A 175 7.95 -22.11 26.92
CA ALA A 175 8.81 -21.01 27.32
C ALA A 175 9.98 -20.80 26.34
N LEU A 176 9.92 -19.70 25.58
CA LEU A 176 10.90 -19.36 24.54
C LEU A 176 12.31 -19.22 25.15
N LYS A 177 13.16 -20.22 24.90
CA LYS A 177 14.61 -20.09 25.05
C LYS A 177 15.17 -19.15 23.96
N PRO A 178 16.31 -18.48 24.21
CA PRO A 178 16.89 -17.55 23.25
C PRO A 178 17.41 -18.32 22.03
N GLY A 179 16.67 -18.19 20.93
CA GLY A 179 16.97 -18.71 19.59
C GLY A 179 16.04 -18.01 18.62
N GLU A 180 16.54 -16.97 17.97
CA GLU A 180 15.80 -15.86 17.33
C GLU A 180 14.96 -16.21 16.08
N TRP A 181 14.79 -17.50 15.75
CA TRP A 181 14.32 -17.97 14.43
C TRP A 181 12.84 -18.36 14.34
N PRO A 182 12.25 -19.11 15.30
CA PRO A 182 10.89 -19.66 15.11
C PRO A 182 9.79 -18.61 14.97
N LEU A 183 9.95 -17.43 15.60
CA LEU A 183 8.96 -16.37 15.55
C LEU A 183 8.92 -15.68 14.17
N PHE A 184 10.09 -15.41 13.58
CA PHE A 184 10.15 -14.82 12.24
C PHE A 184 9.49 -15.75 11.23
N ASP A 185 9.85 -17.02 11.21
CA ASP A 185 9.28 -17.97 10.25
C ASP A 185 7.76 -18.08 10.42
N LYS A 186 7.27 -18.20 11.66
CA LYS A 186 5.82 -18.25 11.93
C LYS A 186 5.09 -16.99 11.43
N VAL A 187 5.64 -15.81 11.69
CA VAL A 187 4.99 -14.53 11.32
C VAL A 187 5.08 -14.29 9.82
N ARG A 188 6.20 -14.62 9.20
CA ARG A 188 6.44 -14.47 7.76
C ARG A 188 5.59 -15.44 6.95
N ASN A 189 5.44 -16.69 7.41
CA ASN A 189 4.56 -17.65 6.77
C ASN A 189 3.09 -17.21 6.79
N LYS A 190 2.66 -16.45 7.81
CA LYS A 190 1.32 -15.85 7.84
C LYS A 190 1.18 -14.72 6.81
N ASP A 191 2.19 -13.88 6.64
CA ASP A 191 2.24 -12.86 5.58
C ASP A 191 2.21 -13.50 4.19
N ILE A 192 3.04 -14.51 3.95
CA ILE A 192 3.07 -15.28 2.69
C ILE A 192 1.71 -15.92 2.41
N LYS A 193 1.05 -16.48 3.41
CA LYS A 193 -0.30 -17.04 3.25
C LYS A 193 -1.32 -15.97 2.83
N LEU A 194 -1.23 -14.76 3.40
CA LEU A 194 -2.09 -13.64 3.01
C LEU A 194 -1.78 -13.17 1.59
N LEU A 195 -0.51 -13.09 1.18
CA LEU A 195 -0.12 -12.76 -0.19
C LEU A 195 -0.66 -13.78 -1.20
N LYS A 196 -0.52 -15.09 -0.90
CA LYS A 196 -1.08 -16.16 -1.74
C LYS A 196 -2.61 -16.12 -1.80
N MET A 197 -3.27 -15.80 -0.69
CA MET A 197 -4.73 -15.60 -0.65
C MET A 197 -5.19 -14.44 -1.55
N LEU A 198 -4.35 -13.41 -1.70
CA LEU A 198 -4.57 -12.25 -2.58
C LEU A 198 -4.07 -12.48 -4.02
N ASN A 199 -3.71 -13.71 -4.36
CA ASN A 199 -3.11 -14.08 -5.64
C ASN A 199 -1.90 -13.22 -6.03
N ILE A 200 -1.10 -12.76 -5.07
CA ILE A 200 0.08 -11.96 -5.37
C ILE A 200 1.18 -12.87 -5.93
N GLY A 201 1.66 -12.54 -7.12
CA GLY A 201 2.83 -13.20 -7.73
C GLY A 201 4.03 -12.28 -7.83
N THR A 202 3.80 -10.95 -7.88
CA THR A 202 4.86 -9.95 -8.04
C THR A 202 4.86 -8.94 -6.89
N ILE A 203 6.03 -8.68 -6.31
CA ILE A 203 6.25 -7.69 -5.24
C ILE A 203 7.20 -6.61 -5.77
N ILE A 204 6.78 -5.35 -5.69
CA ILE A 204 7.55 -4.18 -6.09
C ILE A 204 8.00 -3.42 -4.85
N ASP A 205 9.30 -3.39 -4.62
CA ASP A 205 9.94 -2.74 -3.49
C ASP A 205 10.63 -1.43 -3.91
N PHE A 206 10.09 -0.30 -3.45
CA PHE A 206 10.65 1.03 -3.73
C PHE A 206 11.79 1.46 -2.79
N MET A 207 12.22 0.63 -1.85
CA MET A 207 13.27 0.98 -0.89
C MET A 207 14.63 1.13 -1.58
N VAL A 208 15.34 2.20 -1.22
CA VAL A 208 16.76 2.41 -1.58
C VAL A 208 17.71 1.70 -0.62
N GLU A 209 17.17 1.23 0.50
CA GLU A 209 17.89 0.45 1.50
C GLU A 209 17.41 -1.02 1.55
N LYS A 210 18.28 -1.94 1.93
CA LYS A 210 17.97 -3.34 2.25
C LYS A 210 17.28 -3.46 3.60
N LYS A 211 17.70 -2.61 4.55
CA LYS A 211 17.16 -2.51 5.91
C LYS A 211 17.16 -1.06 6.37
N LYS A 212 16.08 -0.60 7.00
CA LYS A 212 16.08 0.75 7.58
C LYS A 212 16.66 0.75 8.99
N ILE A 213 17.60 1.66 9.25
CA ILE A 213 18.10 1.96 10.59
C ILE A 213 17.34 3.15 11.16
N LYS A 214 16.89 3.04 12.42
CA LYS A 214 16.42 4.17 13.23
C LYS A 214 17.08 4.10 14.60
N PHE A 215 17.63 5.23 15.05
CA PHE A 215 18.32 5.33 16.34
C PHE A 215 19.39 4.23 16.56
N GLY A 216 20.15 3.90 15.50
CA GLY A 216 21.20 2.87 15.54
C GLY A 216 20.70 1.42 15.46
N VAL A 217 19.39 1.20 15.28
CA VAL A 217 18.78 -0.13 15.27
C VAL A 217 18.10 -0.43 13.94
N TYR A 218 18.28 -1.65 13.40
CA TYR A 218 17.54 -2.12 12.23
C TYR A 218 16.07 -2.37 12.57
N VAL A 219 15.20 -1.50 12.07
CA VAL A 219 13.75 -1.54 12.36
C VAL A 219 12.95 -2.25 11.28
N THR A 220 13.46 -2.36 10.05
CA THR A 220 12.78 -3.04 8.94
C THR A 220 13.76 -3.83 8.08
N SER A 221 13.22 -4.77 7.28
CA SER A 221 13.95 -5.53 6.26
C SER A 221 13.07 -5.73 5.04
N SER A 222 13.65 -5.70 3.84
CA SER A 222 12.92 -6.04 2.61
C SER A 222 12.93 -7.54 2.33
N GLU A 223 11.89 -8.01 1.66
CA GLU A 223 11.75 -9.34 1.05
C GLU A 223 13.00 -9.70 0.22
N LYS A 224 13.59 -8.72 -0.48
CA LYS A 224 14.78 -8.90 -1.34
C LYS A 224 16.06 -9.31 -0.61
N VAL A 225 16.08 -9.22 0.72
CA VAL A 225 17.22 -9.64 1.55
C VAL A 225 16.83 -10.68 2.59
N ASP A 226 15.75 -11.41 2.33
CA ASP A 226 15.32 -12.50 3.18
C ASP A 226 16.29 -13.70 3.09
N LYS A 227 17.11 -13.87 4.11
CA LYS A 227 18.15 -14.91 4.16
C LYS A 227 17.60 -16.34 4.09
N GLU A 228 16.37 -16.52 4.56
CA GLU A 228 15.68 -17.81 4.61
C GLU A 228 14.92 -18.11 3.32
N ASN A 229 15.00 -17.25 2.30
CA ASN A 229 14.38 -17.48 1.00
C ASN A 229 12.86 -17.75 1.09
N ARG A 230 12.17 -17.24 2.13
CA ARG A 230 10.76 -17.55 2.38
C ARG A 230 9.84 -16.97 1.31
N TYR A 231 10.29 -15.89 0.66
CA TYR A 231 9.54 -15.19 -0.39
C TYR A 231 9.96 -15.60 -1.82
N ASN A 232 10.71 -16.69 -2.00
CA ASN A 232 11.18 -17.11 -3.33
C ASN A 232 10.07 -17.54 -4.30
N ASP A 233 8.88 -17.84 -3.80
CA ASP A 233 7.70 -18.11 -4.63
C ASP A 233 7.15 -16.84 -5.30
N PHE A 234 7.61 -15.65 -4.89
CA PHE A 234 7.20 -14.37 -5.45
C PHE A 234 8.32 -13.78 -6.30
N LYS A 235 7.94 -13.14 -7.38
CA LYS A 235 8.83 -12.31 -8.18
C LYS A 235 9.05 -10.97 -7.48
N ILE A 236 10.27 -10.70 -7.04
CA ILE A 236 10.60 -9.47 -6.30
C ILE A 236 11.35 -8.51 -7.23
N LEU A 237 10.77 -7.33 -7.48
CA LEU A 237 11.39 -6.23 -8.21
C LEU A 237 11.94 -5.22 -7.21
N SER A 238 13.26 -5.05 -7.20
CA SER A 238 13.89 -3.94 -6.47
C SER A 238 13.89 -2.73 -7.38
N LEU A 239 13.03 -1.75 -7.10
CA LEU A 239 12.91 -0.49 -7.82
C LEU A 239 13.28 0.69 -6.91
N PRO A 240 14.57 0.89 -6.55
CA PRO A 240 15.00 1.99 -5.69
C PRO A 240 14.41 3.31 -6.18
N TYR A 241 13.72 4.03 -5.30
CA TYR A 241 13.08 5.30 -5.64
C TYR A 241 13.26 6.34 -4.52
N PRO A 242 13.48 7.63 -4.84
CA PRO A 242 13.78 8.65 -3.85
C PRO A 242 12.76 8.74 -2.70
N GLY A 243 13.25 8.97 -1.49
CA GLY A 243 12.44 9.22 -0.29
C GLY A 243 11.66 10.53 -0.35
N CYS A 244 10.76 10.77 0.60
CA CYS A 244 9.97 12.01 0.64
C CYS A 244 10.86 13.26 0.81
N GLU A 245 12.02 13.10 1.47
CA GLU A 245 13.01 14.14 1.68
C GLU A 245 13.49 14.77 0.36
N PHE A 246 13.67 13.96 -0.69
CA PHE A 246 14.12 14.42 -2.01
C PHE A 246 13.11 15.35 -2.69
N PHE A 247 11.82 15.23 -2.37
CA PHE A 247 10.78 16.10 -2.94
C PHE A 247 10.82 17.53 -2.40
N LYS A 248 11.69 17.82 -1.42
CA LYS A 248 12.08 19.18 -1.09
C LYS A 248 12.86 19.84 -2.22
N GLU A 249 13.76 19.10 -2.87
CA GLU A 249 14.55 19.61 -4.00
C GLU A 249 13.65 19.89 -5.21
N PHE A 250 12.63 19.06 -5.45
CA PHE A 250 11.61 19.32 -6.46
C PHE A 250 10.89 20.66 -6.23
N ARG A 251 10.43 20.91 -5.00
CA ARG A 251 9.81 22.20 -4.64
C ARG A 251 10.80 23.37 -4.78
N ASP A 252 12.02 23.19 -4.29
CA ASP A 252 13.07 24.22 -4.32
C ASP A 252 13.54 24.52 -5.76
N ASN A 253 13.38 23.55 -6.68
CA ASN A 253 13.55 23.69 -8.12
C ASN A 253 12.28 24.19 -8.84
N THR A 254 11.45 24.99 -8.16
CA THR A 254 10.21 25.58 -8.71
C THR A 254 9.25 24.55 -9.32
N HIS A 255 9.18 23.36 -8.71
CA HIS A 255 8.37 22.24 -9.19
C HIS A 255 8.75 21.76 -10.59
N CYS A 256 10.01 21.89 -10.97
CA CYS A 256 10.57 21.28 -12.18
C CYS A 256 11.26 19.96 -11.80
N SER A 257 10.82 18.86 -12.41
CA SER A 257 11.42 17.52 -12.20
C SER A 257 12.41 17.12 -13.30
N ASP A 258 12.40 17.82 -14.43
CA ASP A 258 13.35 17.61 -15.52
C ASP A 258 14.76 18.03 -15.09
N GLY A 259 15.73 17.14 -15.30
CA GLY A 259 17.12 17.30 -14.86
C GLY A 259 17.34 17.16 -13.35
N LEU A 260 16.31 16.87 -12.56
CA LEU A 260 16.43 16.67 -11.11
C LEU A 260 16.93 15.25 -10.80
N LEU A 261 18.23 15.10 -10.57
CA LEU A 261 18.90 13.82 -10.33
C LEU A 261 18.94 13.46 -8.84
N TYR A 262 18.63 12.21 -8.50
CA TYR A 262 18.83 11.69 -7.15
C TYR A 262 20.29 11.30 -6.91
N ASP A 263 20.83 11.60 -5.73
CA ASP A 263 22.17 11.18 -5.35
C ASP A 263 22.23 9.70 -4.97
N TRP A 264 22.53 8.86 -5.96
CA TRP A 264 22.72 7.42 -5.77
C TRP A 264 24.00 7.05 -5.02
N SER A 265 24.87 8.02 -4.74
CA SER A 265 26.09 7.82 -3.94
C SER A 265 25.86 7.99 -2.44
N ASP A 266 24.65 8.40 -2.02
CA ASP A 266 24.29 8.50 -0.60
C ASP A 266 24.55 7.17 0.12
N PRO A 267 25.27 7.16 1.26
CA PRO A 267 25.58 5.95 2.02
C PRO A 267 24.37 5.13 2.49
N GLN A 268 23.17 5.72 2.52
CA GLN A 268 21.92 5.01 2.81
C GLN A 268 21.43 4.13 1.65
N VAL A 269 21.94 4.36 0.44
CA VAL A 269 21.63 3.59 -0.75
C VAL A 269 22.53 2.35 -0.79
N ASP A 270 21.97 1.19 -0.44
CA ASP A 270 22.70 -0.09 -0.42
C ASP A 270 22.04 -1.19 -1.28
N THR A 271 21.03 -0.80 -2.07
CA THR A 271 20.31 -1.67 -3.00
C THR A 271 20.37 -1.13 -4.43
N GLY A 272 20.57 -2.03 -5.39
CA GLY A 272 20.49 -1.74 -6.81
C GLY A 272 19.09 -1.93 -7.37
N LEU A 273 18.90 -1.48 -8.61
CA LEU A 273 17.80 -1.92 -9.45
C LEU A 273 17.98 -3.41 -9.75
N ASP A 274 16.92 -4.19 -9.54
CA ASP A 274 16.88 -5.62 -9.85
C ASP A 274 15.50 -5.95 -10.42
N ILE A 275 15.48 -6.37 -11.68
CA ILE A 275 14.27 -6.67 -12.43
C ILE A 275 14.46 -8.06 -13.03
N PRO A 276 13.58 -9.02 -12.71
CA PRO A 276 13.65 -10.36 -13.27
C PRO A 276 13.55 -10.36 -14.80
N GLU A 277 14.23 -11.30 -15.44
CA GLU A 277 14.19 -11.47 -16.90
C GLU A 277 12.83 -12.03 -17.31
N ASP A 278 12.01 -11.17 -17.93
CA ASP A 278 10.74 -11.56 -18.54
C ASP A 278 10.71 -11.13 -20.01
N ASP A 279 10.24 -12.03 -20.88
CA ASP A 279 10.25 -11.83 -22.33
C ASP A 279 9.51 -10.55 -22.76
N PHE A 280 8.38 -10.24 -22.10
CA PHE A 280 7.58 -9.05 -22.42
C PHE A 280 8.30 -7.73 -22.08
N LEU A 281 9.27 -7.73 -21.16
CA LEU A 281 10.03 -6.52 -20.81
C LEU A 281 10.98 -6.07 -21.92
N SER A 282 11.38 -6.98 -22.80
CA SER A 282 12.18 -6.64 -23.99
C SER A 282 11.47 -5.63 -24.90
N GLN A 283 10.13 -5.57 -24.85
CA GLN A 283 9.32 -4.66 -25.64
C GLN A 283 9.44 -3.20 -25.18
N LEU A 284 9.81 -2.96 -23.92
CA LEU A 284 9.99 -1.60 -23.39
C LEU A 284 11.19 -0.88 -24.00
N LYS A 285 12.18 -1.61 -24.53
CA LYS A 285 13.41 -1.06 -25.14
C LYS A 285 14.16 -0.07 -24.22
N LEU A 286 14.06 -0.27 -22.91
CA LEU A 286 14.71 0.55 -21.88
C LEU A 286 16.05 -0.05 -21.47
N ASP A 287 17.05 0.82 -21.31
CA ASP A 287 18.35 0.47 -20.75
C ASP A 287 18.36 0.68 -19.24
N TRP A 288 17.90 -0.32 -18.51
CA TRP A 288 17.79 -0.33 -17.04
C TRP A 288 19.12 -0.03 -16.33
N SER A 289 20.26 -0.29 -16.95
CA SER A 289 21.57 0.01 -16.37
C SER A 289 21.81 1.52 -16.17
N LYS A 290 21.05 2.36 -16.87
CA LYS A 290 21.12 3.82 -16.79
C LYS A 290 20.25 4.44 -15.70
N TYR A 291 19.55 3.65 -14.88
CA TYR A 291 18.59 4.20 -13.92
C TYR A 291 19.17 5.27 -12.98
N GLN A 292 20.46 5.16 -12.64
CA GLN A 292 21.15 6.14 -11.81
C GLN A 292 21.40 7.50 -12.48
N LYS A 293 21.20 7.58 -13.80
CA LYS A 293 21.37 8.78 -14.63
C LYS A 293 20.05 9.39 -15.07
N TRP A 294 18.94 8.71 -14.79
CA TRP A 294 17.61 9.26 -15.07
C TRP A 294 17.31 10.34 -14.05
N ASP A 295 16.75 11.45 -14.54
CA ASP A 295 16.12 12.41 -13.66
C ASP A 295 14.82 11.85 -13.08
N LEU A 296 14.23 12.58 -12.14
CA LEU A 296 13.02 12.17 -11.47
C LEU A 296 11.87 11.88 -12.44
N THR A 297 11.74 12.66 -13.52
CA THR A 297 10.71 12.47 -14.56
C THR A 297 10.90 11.12 -15.25
N GLU A 298 12.09 10.90 -15.83
CA GLU A 298 12.43 9.71 -16.61
C GLU A 298 12.40 8.44 -15.75
N LEU A 299 12.89 8.52 -14.50
CA LEU A 299 12.83 7.41 -13.54
C LEU A 299 11.38 7.00 -13.27
N THR A 300 10.50 7.98 -13.04
CA THR A 300 9.08 7.72 -12.76
C THR A 300 8.36 7.17 -13.99
N LYS A 301 8.64 7.70 -15.19
CA LYS A 301 8.11 7.19 -16.47
C LYS A 301 8.47 5.71 -16.65
N ASN A 302 9.74 5.38 -16.52
CA ASN A 302 10.24 4.02 -16.74
C ASN A 302 9.68 3.02 -15.72
N TYR A 303 9.55 3.42 -14.45
CA TYR A 303 8.91 2.57 -13.45
C TYR A 303 7.41 2.41 -13.68
N MET A 304 6.70 3.45 -14.15
CA MET A 304 5.29 3.34 -14.52
C MET A 304 5.08 2.40 -15.70
N LEU A 305 5.90 2.48 -16.76
CA LEU A 305 5.86 1.55 -17.89
C LEU A 305 6.10 0.10 -17.45
N LEU A 306 7.05 -0.11 -16.55
CA LEU A 306 7.31 -1.43 -15.97
C LEU A 306 6.10 -1.97 -15.21
N ILE A 307 5.55 -1.17 -14.29
CA ILE A 307 4.38 -1.55 -13.48
C ILE A 307 3.19 -1.87 -14.37
N LEU A 308 2.90 -1.03 -15.37
CA LEU A 308 1.81 -1.25 -16.33
C LEU A 308 2.01 -2.52 -17.15
N SER A 309 3.25 -2.84 -17.54
CA SER A 309 3.57 -4.08 -18.26
C SER A 309 3.26 -5.31 -17.40
N TYR A 310 3.62 -5.32 -16.11
CA TYR A 310 3.24 -6.40 -15.20
C TYR A 310 1.73 -6.47 -14.98
N VAL A 311 1.05 -5.32 -14.85
CA VAL A 311 -0.41 -5.26 -14.73
C VAL A 311 -1.11 -5.79 -15.98
N HIS A 312 -0.52 -5.63 -17.17
CA HIS A 312 -1.09 -6.11 -18.41
C HIS A 312 -0.81 -7.60 -18.65
N GLU A 313 0.45 -8.01 -18.57
CA GLU A 313 0.94 -9.32 -19.04
C GLU A 313 0.87 -10.44 -17.99
N SER A 314 0.97 -10.12 -16.69
CA SER A 314 0.93 -11.14 -15.62
C SER A 314 -0.50 -11.59 -15.32
N ASN A 315 -0.70 -12.87 -15.01
CA ASN A 315 -1.97 -13.38 -14.47
C ASN A 315 -2.10 -13.19 -12.96
N ASP A 316 -0.99 -12.94 -12.28
CA ASP A 316 -0.97 -12.75 -10.83
C ASP A 316 -1.17 -11.29 -10.44
N GLY A 317 -1.64 -11.07 -9.21
CA GLY A 317 -1.71 -9.78 -8.56
C GLY A 317 -0.34 -9.19 -8.22
N LEU A 318 -0.33 -7.90 -7.91
CA LEU A 318 0.87 -7.11 -7.64
C LEU A 318 0.81 -6.51 -6.23
N LEU A 319 1.94 -6.49 -5.53
CA LEU A 319 2.10 -5.77 -4.27
C LEU A 319 3.09 -4.63 -4.42
N LEU A 320 2.65 -3.39 -4.20
CA LEU A 320 3.52 -2.23 -4.17
C LEU A 320 3.80 -1.81 -2.73
N HIS A 321 5.07 -1.66 -2.36
CA HIS A 321 5.42 -1.17 -1.04
C HIS A 321 6.71 -0.34 -1.01
N CYS A 322 6.87 0.38 0.09
CA CYS A 322 8.13 1.01 0.50
C CYS A 322 8.29 0.81 2.01
N ILE A 323 9.25 1.48 2.66
CA ILE A 323 9.48 1.32 4.12
C ILE A 323 8.17 1.46 4.90
N SER A 324 7.51 2.60 4.72
CA SER A 324 6.36 2.99 5.55
C SER A 324 5.02 2.72 4.89
N GLY A 325 5.00 2.49 3.57
CA GLY A 325 3.79 2.28 2.80
C GLY A 325 2.88 3.52 2.64
N TRP A 326 3.38 4.73 2.93
CA TRP A 326 2.56 5.95 3.00
C TRP A 326 3.11 7.16 2.23
N ASP A 327 4.26 7.05 1.54
CA ASP A 327 4.83 8.13 0.70
C ASP A 327 4.99 7.66 -0.76
N ARG A 328 6.03 6.86 -1.05
CA ARG A 328 6.25 6.28 -2.40
C ARG A 328 5.14 5.33 -2.86
N THR A 329 4.58 4.55 -1.93
CA THR A 329 3.50 3.61 -2.24
C THR A 329 2.24 4.30 -2.75
N PRO A 330 1.65 5.30 -2.06
CA PRO A 330 0.50 5.99 -2.61
C PRO A 330 0.80 6.78 -3.89
N LEU A 331 2.04 7.29 -4.10
CA LEU A 331 2.44 7.85 -5.40
C LEU A 331 2.16 6.87 -6.54
N PHE A 332 2.78 5.69 -6.52
CA PHE A 332 2.62 4.72 -7.62
C PHE A 332 1.23 4.09 -7.68
N ILE A 333 0.56 3.87 -6.54
CA ILE A 333 -0.84 3.39 -6.53
C ILE A 333 -1.76 4.41 -7.21
N SER A 334 -1.61 5.70 -6.91
CA SER A 334 -2.43 6.76 -7.50
C SER A 334 -2.14 6.93 -8.98
N LEU A 335 -0.87 6.95 -9.40
CA LEU A 335 -0.51 7.03 -10.82
C LEU A 335 -1.07 5.84 -11.61
N LEU A 336 -0.97 4.62 -11.07
CA LEU A 336 -1.52 3.43 -11.70
C LEU A 336 -3.05 3.47 -11.78
N ARG A 337 -3.73 3.83 -10.69
CA ARG A 337 -5.20 3.97 -10.68
C ARG A 337 -5.67 4.97 -11.73
N LEU A 338 -5.01 6.14 -11.79
CA LEU A 338 -5.39 7.22 -12.71
C LEU A 338 -5.10 6.86 -14.17
N SER A 339 -3.99 6.16 -14.44
CA SER A 339 -3.67 5.66 -15.79
C SER A 339 -4.71 4.64 -16.27
N LEU A 340 -5.03 3.63 -15.45
CA LEU A 340 -6.06 2.64 -15.78
C LEU A 340 -7.46 3.27 -15.91
N TRP A 341 -7.78 4.27 -15.07
CA TRP A 341 -9.06 4.99 -15.15
C TRP A 341 -9.15 5.84 -16.42
N ALA A 342 -8.04 6.48 -16.84
CA ALA A 342 -8.00 7.25 -18.08
C ALA A 342 -8.27 6.38 -19.32
N ASP A 343 -7.85 5.12 -19.27
CA ASP A 343 -8.17 4.10 -20.29
C ASP A 343 -9.58 3.50 -20.14
N ASN A 344 -10.39 3.97 -19.19
CA ASN A 344 -11.71 3.41 -18.86
C ASN A 344 -11.66 1.91 -18.53
N LEU A 345 -10.56 1.45 -17.91
CA LEU A 345 -10.37 0.04 -17.53
C LEU A 345 -10.80 -0.23 -16.09
N VAL A 346 -10.74 0.78 -15.21
CA VAL A 346 -11.15 0.71 -13.81
C VAL A 346 -11.96 1.95 -13.45
N HIS A 347 -12.89 1.83 -12.49
CA HIS A 347 -13.67 2.97 -11.99
C HIS A 347 -14.45 3.71 -13.12
N GLN A 348 -15.00 2.96 -14.07
CA GLN A 348 -15.61 3.46 -15.31
C GLN A 348 -16.76 4.45 -15.07
N SER A 349 -17.48 4.31 -13.96
CA SER A 349 -18.58 5.20 -13.59
C SER A 349 -18.13 6.54 -13.01
N LEU A 350 -16.85 6.68 -12.64
CA LEU A 350 -16.33 7.86 -11.94
C LEU A 350 -15.96 9.00 -12.89
N SER A 351 -16.44 10.20 -12.57
CA SER A 351 -15.96 11.42 -13.23
C SER A 351 -14.58 11.84 -12.74
N ALA A 352 -13.96 12.82 -13.40
CA ALA A 352 -12.66 13.38 -12.99
C ALA A 352 -12.65 13.90 -11.53
N ALA A 353 -13.77 14.48 -11.06
CA ALA A 353 -13.88 14.93 -9.67
C ALA A 353 -13.99 13.76 -8.69
N ASP A 354 -14.69 12.69 -9.08
CA ASP A 354 -14.90 11.50 -8.26
C ASP A 354 -13.60 10.70 -8.11
N ILE A 355 -12.87 10.45 -9.20
CA ILE A 355 -11.59 9.73 -9.14
C ILE A 355 -10.52 10.55 -8.40
N LEU A 356 -10.52 11.88 -8.55
CA LEU A 356 -9.64 12.76 -7.79
C LEU A 356 -9.94 12.68 -6.28
N TYR A 357 -11.22 12.65 -5.90
CA TYR A 357 -11.63 12.47 -4.51
C TYR A 357 -11.18 11.12 -3.98
N LEU A 358 -11.43 10.03 -4.72
CA LEU A 358 -11.02 8.68 -4.33
C LEU A 358 -9.50 8.60 -4.16
N THR A 359 -8.74 9.22 -5.06
CA THR A 359 -7.27 9.28 -5.00
C THR A 359 -6.82 10.01 -3.74
N LEU A 360 -7.29 11.24 -3.50
CA LEU A 360 -6.89 12.05 -2.33
C LEU A 360 -7.33 11.42 -1.00
N ALA A 361 -8.58 10.97 -0.93
CA ALA A 361 -9.16 10.42 0.30
C ALA A 361 -8.63 9.02 0.57
N TYR A 362 -8.81 8.09 -0.36
CA TYR A 362 -8.47 6.69 -0.14
C TYR A 362 -6.96 6.50 -0.22
N ASP A 363 -6.34 6.73 -1.38
CA ASP A 363 -4.93 6.36 -1.56
C ASP A 363 -3.98 7.13 -0.62
N TRP A 364 -4.29 8.37 -0.27
CA TRP A 364 -3.42 9.20 0.57
C TRP A 364 -3.90 9.37 2.01
N MET A 365 -5.03 10.05 2.21
CA MET A 365 -5.46 10.49 3.54
C MET A 365 -5.81 9.31 4.46
N LEU A 366 -6.74 8.45 4.07
CA LEU A 366 -7.28 7.36 4.89
C LEU A 366 -6.25 6.22 5.11
N PHE A 367 -5.24 6.13 4.24
CA PHE A 367 -4.07 5.28 4.46
C PHE A 367 -2.97 5.96 5.28
N GLY A 368 -3.26 7.11 5.89
CA GLY A 368 -2.44 7.73 6.93
C GLY A 368 -1.14 8.35 6.41
N HIS A 369 -1.14 8.95 5.21
CA HIS A 369 -0.06 9.84 4.78
C HIS A 369 0.03 11.07 5.69
N HIS A 370 1.25 11.54 6.00
CA HIS A 370 1.48 12.62 6.97
C HIS A 370 1.60 13.96 6.25
N LEU A 371 0.56 14.39 5.53
CA LEU A 371 0.64 15.58 4.68
C LEU A 371 1.07 16.84 5.44
N SER A 372 0.49 17.07 6.63
CA SER A 372 0.85 18.20 7.50
C SER A 372 2.34 18.25 7.85
N ASP A 373 2.93 17.09 8.21
CA ASP A 373 4.37 16.96 8.50
C ASP A 373 5.21 17.23 7.25
N ARG A 374 4.83 16.63 6.11
CA ARG A 374 5.50 16.82 4.82
C ARG A 374 5.51 18.29 4.40
N LEU A 375 4.37 18.96 4.47
CA LEU A 375 4.24 20.39 4.15
C LEU A 375 5.12 21.25 5.05
N SER A 376 5.19 20.95 6.35
CA SER A 376 6.05 21.69 7.29
C SER A 376 7.55 21.60 6.97
N ARG A 377 7.97 20.50 6.32
CA ARG A 377 9.35 20.24 5.91
C ARG A 377 9.63 20.65 4.46
N GLY A 378 8.57 20.90 3.68
CA GLY A 378 8.67 21.19 2.24
C GLY A 378 8.74 19.98 1.33
N GLU A 379 8.37 18.80 1.82
CA GLU A 379 8.55 17.52 1.15
C GLU A 379 7.34 17.20 0.27
N GLU A 380 7.28 17.76 -0.94
CA GLU A 380 6.05 17.85 -1.72
C GLU A 380 5.77 16.64 -2.65
N ILE A 381 5.92 15.42 -2.12
CA ILE A 381 5.68 14.17 -2.89
C ILE A 381 4.24 14.02 -3.39
N LEU A 382 3.25 14.46 -2.59
CA LEU A 382 1.84 14.48 -3.02
C LEU A 382 1.64 15.44 -4.19
N PHE A 383 2.31 16.59 -4.15
CA PHE A 383 2.23 17.57 -5.24
C PHE A 383 2.87 17.02 -6.51
N PHE A 384 4.05 16.39 -6.37
CA PHE A 384 4.71 15.70 -7.49
C PHE A 384 3.80 14.64 -8.13
N CYS A 385 3.05 13.85 -7.33
CA CYS A 385 2.10 12.87 -7.86
C CYS A 385 1.10 13.47 -8.86
N PHE A 386 0.55 14.66 -8.57
CA PHE A 386 -0.40 15.31 -9.47
C PHE A 386 0.29 16.12 -10.57
N HIS A 387 1.47 16.69 -10.30
CA HIS A 387 2.30 17.31 -11.32
C HIS A 387 2.67 16.31 -12.41
N PHE A 388 3.04 15.08 -12.03
CA PHE A 388 3.50 14.04 -12.94
C PHE A 388 2.43 13.56 -13.94
N LEU A 389 1.14 13.83 -13.67
CA LEU A 389 0.04 13.44 -14.57
C LEU A 389 0.17 14.04 -15.98
N THR A 390 0.87 15.18 -16.13
CA THR A 390 1.17 15.77 -17.44
C THR A 390 1.99 14.82 -18.33
N HIS A 391 2.82 13.98 -17.72
CA HIS A 391 3.72 13.03 -18.39
C HIS A 391 3.07 11.66 -18.65
N LEU A 392 1.91 11.36 -18.04
CA LEU A 392 1.16 10.10 -18.24
C LEU A 392 0.12 10.19 -19.37
N SER A 393 0.05 11.31 -20.07
CA SER A 393 -0.90 11.51 -21.19
C SER A 393 -0.45 10.89 -22.52
N GLU A 394 0.77 10.35 -22.56
CA GLU A 394 1.37 9.76 -23.76
C GLU A 394 0.85 8.32 -24.01
N ASN A 395 0.69 7.94 -25.29
CA ASN A 395 0.10 6.65 -25.68
C ASN A 395 0.86 5.41 -25.15
N GLU A 396 2.14 5.55 -24.79
CA GLU A 396 2.94 4.45 -24.27
C GLU A 396 2.41 3.91 -22.94
N PHE A 397 1.73 4.75 -22.16
CA PHE A 397 1.12 4.40 -20.87
C PHE A 397 -0.30 3.82 -20.98
N SER A 398 -0.89 3.82 -22.19
CA SER A 398 -2.21 3.22 -22.39
C SER A 398 -2.11 1.70 -22.55
N LEU A 399 -3.03 0.99 -21.90
CA LEU A 399 -3.24 -0.45 -22.06
C LEU A 399 -4.30 -0.78 -23.12
N LEU A 400 -4.93 0.23 -23.75
CA LEU A 400 -5.77 0.07 -24.92
C LEU A 400 -4.90 0.06 -26.18
N ARG A 401 -4.23 -1.07 -26.44
CA ARG A 401 -3.38 -1.24 -27.63
C ARG A 401 -4.07 -2.07 -28.72
#